data_AF-A0A9W8HCB0-F1
#
_entry.id   AF-A0A9W8HCB0-F1
#
_cell.length_a   1.000
_cell.length_b   1.000
_cell.length_c   1.000
_cell.angle_alpha   90.00
_cell.angle_beta   90.00
_cell.angle_gamma   90.00
#
_symmetry.space_group_name_H-M   'P 1'
#
loop_
_entity.id
_entity.type
_entity.pdbx_description
1 polymer ?
#
loop_
_entity_poly.entity_id
_entity_poly.type
_entity_poly.pdbx_seq_one_letter_code
_entity_poly.pdbx_strand_id
1 'polypeptide(L)'
;MTSQEQRRMLVQWCMSAQLFTDVQFRKTVERICNSSDSSGNGNNGDDDIQEVTMDIHQHVESVNSSLSNYSFELRSAPDQNTGDRMWAIVNTNADATVLGATPYSQPELAVLKALIEGIFTESSGNYALSLHSALKIAVNNSTPTIQRSHAEKLVEMFCKDGWLMRDEAEG
;
A
#
# COMPACT_ATOMS: atom_id res chain seq x y z
N MET A 1 -3.24 27.69 -6.08
CA MET A 1 -3.40 26.29 -6.51
C MET A 1 -4.89 26.01 -6.61
N THR A 2 -5.38 25.41 -7.70
CA THR A 2 -6.81 25.11 -7.88
C THR A 2 -7.20 23.83 -7.12
N SER A 3 -8.48 23.67 -6.75
CA SER A 3 -9.00 22.42 -6.14
C SER A 3 -8.72 21.18 -7.00
N GLN A 4 -8.62 21.34 -8.33
CA GLN A 4 -8.25 20.25 -9.23
C GLN A 4 -6.77 19.87 -9.12
N GLU A 5 -5.86 20.83 -8.93
CA GLU A 5 -4.43 20.58 -8.74
C GLU A 5 -4.16 19.87 -7.42
N GLN A 6 -4.82 20.29 -6.32
CA GLN A 6 -4.74 19.61 -5.03
C GLN A 6 -5.10 18.12 -5.14
N ARG A 7 -6.21 17.81 -5.80
CA ARG A 7 -6.65 16.42 -6.02
C ARG A 7 -5.65 15.61 -6.84
N ARG A 8 -5.08 16.20 -7.90
CA ARG A 8 -4.06 15.53 -8.73
C ARG A 8 -2.81 15.22 -7.90
N MET A 9 -2.34 16.18 -7.11
CA MET A 9 -1.18 15.97 -6.24
C MET A 9 -1.45 14.92 -5.16
N LEU A 10 -2.66 14.91 -4.60
CA LEU A 10 -3.04 13.92 -3.60
C LEU A 10 -3.06 12.50 -4.19
N VAL A 11 -3.65 12.32 -5.38
CA VAL A 11 -3.64 11.02 -6.09
C VAL A 11 -2.22 10.60 -6.44
N GLN A 12 -1.40 11.52 -6.96
CA GLN A 12 0.02 11.24 -7.27
C GLN A 12 0.79 10.79 -6.04
N TRP A 13 0.58 11.46 -4.90
CA TRP A 13 1.21 11.07 -3.64
C TRP A 13 0.72 9.69 -3.19
N CYS A 14 -0.59 9.41 -3.23
CA CYS A 14 -1.14 8.11 -2.84
C CYS A 14 -0.55 6.97 -3.68
N MET A 15 -0.39 7.18 -5.00
CA MET A 15 0.24 6.20 -5.89
C MET A 15 1.73 6.00 -5.58
N SER A 16 2.45 7.08 -5.26
CA SER A 16 3.88 7.00 -4.90
C SER A 16 4.11 6.37 -3.54
N ALA A 17 3.20 6.58 -2.59
CA ALA A 17 3.31 6.03 -1.24
C ALA A 17 2.99 4.53 -1.21
N GLN A 18 2.12 4.05 -2.12
CA GLN A 18 1.64 2.67 -2.28
C GLN A 18 0.85 2.11 -1.08
N LEU A 19 1.35 2.29 0.14
CA LEU A 19 0.75 1.91 1.41
C LEU A 19 1.10 2.96 2.47
N PHE A 20 0.12 3.49 3.21
CA PHE A 20 0.34 4.56 4.18
C PHE A 20 -0.66 4.55 5.34
N THR A 21 -0.29 5.13 6.47
CA THR A 21 -1.15 5.22 7.68
C THR A 21 -2.11 6.40 7.60
N ASP A 22 -3.16 6.37 8.44
CA ASP A 22 -4.06 7.52 8.64
C ASP A 22 -3.31 8.82 8.99
N VAL A 23 -2.29 8.70 9.85
CA VAL A 23 -1.46 9.84 10.29
C VAL A 23 -0.68 10.43 9.12
N GLN A 24 -0.10 9.59 8.28
CA GLN A 24 0.62 10.04 7.08
C GLN A 24 -0.34 10.68 6.07
N PHE A 25 -1.53 10.12 5.90
CA PHE A 25 -2.53 10.65 4.99
C PHE A 25 -3.00 12.04 5.42
N ARG A 26 -3.37 12.22 6.70
CA ARG A 26 -3.79 13.51 7.28
C ARG A 26 -2.74 14.59 7.12
N LYS A 27 -1.49 14.29 7.52
CA LYS A 27 -0.37 15.22 7.37
C LYS A 27 -0.14 15.66 5.93
N THR A 28 -0.34 14.75 4.98
CA THR A 28 -0.20 15.08 3.56
C THR A 28 -1.37 15.93 3.05
N VAL A 29 -2.60 15.60 3.43
CA VAL A 29 -3.78 16.41 3.11
C VAL A 29 -3.61 17.83 3.64
N GLU A 30 -3.25 17.99 4.91
CA GLU A 30 -2.96 19.29 5.52
C GLU A 30 -1.87 20.03 4.74
N ARG A 31 -0.77 19.36 4.39
CA ARG A 31 0.32 19.97 3.63
C ARG A 31 -0.14 20.45 2.25
N ILE A 32 -0.92 19.65 1.52
CA ILE A 32 -1.37 19.98 0.16
C ILE A 32 -2.45 21.07 0.20
N CYS A 33 -3.40 21.00 1.13
CA CYS A 33 -4.49 21.95 1.27
C CYS A 33 -4.02 23.29 1.85
N ASN A 34 -3.24 23.30 2.93
CA ASN A 34 -2.77 24.53 3.59
C ASN A 34 -1.67 25.26 2.79
N SER A 35 -0.98 24.58 1.86
CA SER A 35 -0.06 25.25 0.93
C SER A 35 -0.74 26.30 0.01
N SER A 36 -2.07 26.30 -0.02
CA SER A 36 -2.90 27.23 -0.78
C SER A 36 -3.21 28.52 -0.01
N ASP A 37 -3.13 28.47 1.32
CA ASP A 37 -3.67 29.50 2.22
C ASP A 37 -2.60 30.47 2.74
N SER A 38 -1.37 30.39 2.23
CA SER A 38 -0.27 31.31 2.57
C SER A 38 -0.42 32.74 2.00
N SER A 39 -1.64 33.19 1.71
CA SER A 39 -1.94 34.57 1.32
C SER A 39 -3.17 35.08 2.07
N GLY A 40 -3.05 35.28 3.39
CA GLY A 40 -4.18 35.78 4.17
C GLY A 40 -3.91 35.96 5.67
N ASN A 41 -3.20 37.03 6.00
CA ASN A 41 -3.36 37.86 7.21
C ASN A 41 -3.15 37.21 8.60
N GLY A 42 -2.08 37.61 9.28
CA GLY A 42 -1.98 37.45 10.73
C GLY A 42 -3.01 38.33 11.42
N ASN A 43 -3.80 37.74 12.31
CA ASN A 43 -4.39 38.45 13.45
C ASN A 43 -4.63 37.47 14.59
N ASN A 44 -4.14 37.85 15.76
CA ASN A 44 -4.45 37.22 17.05
C ASN A 44 -5.92 37.50 17.40
N GLY A 45 -6.66 36.45 17.76
CA GLY A 45 -8.00 36.54 18.31
C GLY A 45 -8.36 35.21 18.94
N ASP A 46 -8.47 35.23 20.27
CA ASP A 46 -8.95 34.18 21.14
C ASP A 46 -10.42 33.89 20.75
N ASP A 47 -10.67 32.83 19.98
CA ASP A 47 -12.02 32.32 19.68
C ASP A 47 -11.87 30.88 19.16
N ASP A 48 -12.59 29.95 19.80
CA ASP A 48 -12.82 28.55 19.45
C ASP A 48 -11.84 27.92 18.44
N ILE A 49 -10.91 27.12 18.95
CA ILE A 49 -10.22 26.10 18.15
C ILE A 49 -11.26 25.01 17.82
N GLN A 50 -12.18 25.32 16.90
CA GLN A 50 -12.72 24.30 16.03
C GLN A 50 -11.55 23.87 15.16
N GLU A 51 -10.82 22.87 15.63
CA GLU A 51 -9.93 22.08 14.81
C GLU A 51 -10.75 21.71 13.57
N VAL A 52 -10.48 22.40 12.46
CA VAL A 52 -11.01 22.04 11.14
C VAL A 52 -10.31 20.73 10.79
N THR A 53 -10.73 19.67 11.48
CA THR A 53 -10.58 18.29 11.04
C THR A 53 -11.49 18.20 9.83
N MET A 54 -10.99 18.73 8.71
CA MET A 54 -11.51 18.40 7.39
C MET A 54 -11.70 16.88 7.39
N ASP A 55 -12.95 16.47 7.22
CA ASP A 55 -13.31 15.07 7.38
C ASP A 55 -12.51 14.25 6.36
N ILE A 56 -11.68 13.34 6.88
CA ILE A 56 -10.84 12.46 6.07
C ILE A 56 -11.73 11.68 5.09
N HIS A 57 -12.96 11.37 5.49
CA HIS A 57 -13.95 10.72 4.65
C HIS A 57 -14.29 11.55 3.41
N GLN A 58 -14.45 12.87 3.54
CA GLN A 58 -14.71 13.74 2.38
C GLN A 58 -13.56 13.74 1.37
N HIS A 59 -12.32 13.68 1.87
CA HIS A 59 -11.14 13.62 1.01
C HIS A 59 -11.02 12.26 0.32
N VAL A 60 -11.27 11.17 1.05
CA VAL A 60 -11.33 9.81 0.50
C VAL A 60 -12.41 9.71 -0.57
N GLU A 61 -13.62 10.22 -0.31
CA GLU A 61 -14.72 10.23 -1.28
C GLU A 61 -14.37 11.02 -2.53
N SER A 62 -13.75 12.20 -2.37
CA SER A 62 -13.31 12.99 -3.52
C SER A 62 -12.18 12.33 -4.33
N VAL A 63 -11.30 11.56 -3.69
CA VAL A 63 -10.28 10.78 -4.38
C VAL A 63 -10.93 9.61 -5.11
N ASN A 64 -11.83 8.88 -4.45
CA ASN A 64 -12.54 7.74 -5.02
C ASN A 64 -13.44 8.12 -6.19
N SER A 65 -14.11 9.28 -6.15
CA SER A 65 -14.89 9.78 -7.29
C SER A 65 -14.04 10.05 -8.53
N SER A 66 -12.73 10.30 -8.35
CA SER A 66 -11.78 10.52 -9.45
C SER A 66 -11.22 9.18 -9.95
N LEU A 67 -10.89 8.28 -9.01
CA LEU A 67 -10.31 6.96 -9.30
C LEU A 67 -11.33 5.98 -9.92
N SER A 68 -12.62 6.11 -9.62
CA SER A 68 -13.68 5.21 -10.10
C SER A 68 -13.75 5.14 -11.63
N ASN A 69 -13.44 6.24 -12.32
CA ASN A 69 -13.38 6.29 -13.80
C ASN A 69 -12.27 5.39 -14.38
N TYR A 70 -11.32 4.97 -13.55
CA TYR A 70 -10.15 4.18 -13.93
C TYR A 70 -10.16 2.79 -13.27
N SER A 71 -11.29 2.37 -12.67
CA SER A 71 -11.39 1.12 -11.91
C SER A 71 -10.38 1.02 -10.77
N PHE A 72 -10.13 2.13 -10.08
CA PHE A 72 -9.32 2.15 -8.86
C PHE A 72 -10.15 2.67 -7.69
N GLU A 73 -9.75 2.30 -6.48
CA GLU A 73 -10.37 2.73 -5.24
C GLU A 73 -9.30 2.86 -4.14
N LEU A 74 -9.31 3.97 -3.40
CA LEU A 74 -8.59 4.13 -2.15
C LEU A 74 -9.36 3.39 -1.05
N ARG A 75 -8.80 2.28 -0.55
CA ARG A 75 -9.35 1.47 0.53
C ARG A 75 -8.47 1.50 1.76
N SER A 76 -9.06 1.19 2.91
CA SER A 76 -8.32 0.90 4.14
C SER A 76 -8.58 -0.50 4.68
N ALA A 77 -7.56 -1.03 5.35
CA ALA A 77 -7.60 -2.27 6.12
C ALA A 77 -6.74 -2.11 7.39
N PRO A 78 -7.07 -2.79 8.50
CA PRO A 78 -6.19 -2.84 9.65
C PRO A 78 -4.93 -3.65 9.32
N ASP A 79 -3.77 -3.17 9.75
CA ASP A 79 -2.53 -3.94 9.78
C ASP A 79 -2.70 -5.15 10.71
N GLN A 80 -2.23 -6.33 10.29
CA GLN A 80 -2.45 -7.57 11.04
C GLN A 80 -1.59 -7.67 12.31
N ASN A 81 -0.48 -6.93 12.38
CA ASN A 81 0.45 -6.99 13.50
C ASN A 81 0.17 -5.86 14.50
N THR A 82 -0.04 -4.63 14.02
CA THR A 82 -0.23 -3.46 14.88
C THR A 82 -1.70 -3.11 15.11
N GLY A 83 -2.60 -3.52 14.21
CA GLY A 83 -4.00 -3.11 14.20
C GLY A 83 -4.24 -1.70 13.63
N ASP A 84 -3.19 -1.00 13.22
CA ASP A 84 -3.31 0.36 12.69
C ASP A 84 -4.01 0.38 11.33
N ARG A 85 -4.80 1.43 11.06
CA ARG A 85 -5.46 1.58 9.77
C ARG A 85 -4.44 1.96 8.68
N MET A 86 -4.28 1.07 7.72
CA MET A 86 -3.47 1.26 6.52
C MET A 86 -4.37 1.57 5.33
N TRP A 87 -3.89 2.42 4.43
CA TRP A 87 -4.58 2.86 3.21
C TRP A 87 -3.75 2.51 1.97
N ALA A 88 -4.41 2.08 0.91
CA ALA A 88 -3.79 1.80 -0.39
C ALA A 88 -4.78 2.04 -1.53
N ILE A 89 -4.26 2.40 -2.72
CA ILE A 89 -5.05 2.40 -3.95
C ILE A 89 -5.10 0.96 -4.49
N VAL A 90 -6.30 0.40 -4.55
CA VAL A 90 -6.56 -0.93 -5.07
C VAL A 90 -7.22 -0.85 -6.44
N ASN A 91 -6.88 -1.80 -7.31
CA ASN A 91 -7.60 -2.00 -8.55
C ASN A 91 -8.91 -2.75 -8.26
N THR A 92 -10.03 -2.25 -8.78
CA THR A 92 -11.36 -2.87 -8.66
C THR A 92 -11.74 -3.68 -9.89
N ASN A 93 -10.95 -3.63 -10.96
CA ASN A 93 -11.12 -4.50 -12.12
C ASN A 93 -10.53 -5.89 -11.82
N ALA A 94 -11.33 -6.93 -12.07
CA ALA A 94 -10.97 -8.33 -11.88
C ALA A 94 -10.38 -9.00 -13.15
N ASP A 95 -10.19 -8.26 -14.24
CA ASP A 95 -9.71 -8.79 -15.52
C ASP A 95 -8.25 -9.29 -15.43
N ALA A 96 -7.97 -10.38 -16.17
CA ALA A 96 -6.66 -11.06 -16.18
C ALA A 96 -5.49 -10.19 -16.67
N THR A 97 -5.76 -9.02 -17.26
CA THR A 97 -4.76 -8.01 -17.66
C THR A 97 -4.06 -7.32 -16.48
N VAL A 98 -4.56 -7.48 -15.25
CA VAL A 98 -3.96 -6.94 -14.02
C VAL A 98 -2.58 -7.54 -13.71
N LEU A 99 -2.27 -8.73 -14.23
CA LEU A 99 -0.93 -9.34 -14.12
C LEU A 99 0.19 -8.49 -14.76
N GLY A 100 -0.15 -7.61 -15.71
CA GLY A 100 0.81 -6.70 -16.35
C GLY A 100 1.05 -5.40 -15.59
N ALA A 101 0.31 -5.13 -14.51
CA ALA A 101 0.46 -3.93 -13.68
C ALA A 101 1.49 -4.10 -12.55
N THR A 102 1.94 -5.33 -12.31
CA THR A 102 3.02 -5.63 -11.38
C THR A 102 4.36 -5.64 -12.12
N PRO A 103 5.47 -5.19 -11.49
CA PRO A 103 6.80 -5.22 -12.12
C PRO A 103 7.37 -6.64 -12.31
N TYR A 104 6.65 -7.65 -11.83
CA TYR A 104 7.04 -9.05 -11.82
C TYR A 104 6.57 -9.79 -13.08
N SER A 105 7.42 -10.66 -13.58
CA SER A 105 7.11 -11.61 -14.64
C SER A 105 6.13 -12.69 -14.18
N GLN A 106 5.47 -13.35 -15.13
CA GLN A 106 4.51 -14.42 -14.83
C GLN A 106 5.11 -15.55 -13.97
N PRO A 107 6.36 -16.02 -14.17
CA PRO A 107 6.99 -16.99 -13.27
C PRO A 107 7.20 -16.46 -11.85
N GLU A 108 7.59 -15.20 -11.69
CA GLU A 108 7.79 -14.58 -10.37
C GLU A 108 6.45 -14.45 -9.63
N LEU A 109 5.37 -14.09 -10.34
CA LEU A 109 4.01 -14.06 -9.78
C LEU A 109 3.52 -15.45 -9.36
N ALA A 110 3.89 -16.50 -10.10
CA ALA A 110 3.59 -17.88 -9.70
C ALA A 110 4.29 -18.25 -8.39
N VAL A 111 5.54 -17.82 -8.20
CA VAL A 111 6.27 -17.98 -6.93
C VAL A 111 5.58 -17.22 -5.80
N LEU A 112 5.20 -15.96 -6.01
CA LEU A 112 4.48 -15.17 -5.01
C LEU A 112 3.17 -15.86 -4.61
N LYS A 113 2.41 -16.35 -5.58
CA LYS A 113 1.17 -17.09 -5.31
C LYS A 113 1.42 -18.35 -4.47
N ALA A 114 2.44 -19.14 -4.81
CA ALA A 114 2.78 -20.34 -4.05
C ALA A 114 3.23 -20.02 -2.61
N LEU A 115 3.92 -18.90 -2.40
CA LEU A 115 4.28 -18.42 -1.07
C LEU A 115 3.03 -18.04 -0.26
N ILE A 116 2.09 -17.30 -0.87
CA ILE A 116 0.81 -16.96 -0.24
C ILE A 116 0.03 -18.23 0.12
N GLU A 117 -0.10 -19.19 -0.81
CA GLU A 117 -0.77 -20.47 -0.54
C GLU A 117 -0.08 -21.24 0.60
N GLY A 118 1.26 -21.25 0.65
CA GLY A 118 2.02 -21.85 1.74
C GLY A 118 1.76 -21.19 3.09
N ILE A 119 1.62 -19.85 3.13
CA ILE A 119 1.27 -19.09 4.33
C ILE A 119 -0.14 -19.48 4.81
N PHE A 120 -1.12 -19.53 3.90
CA PHE A 120 -2.51 -19.87 4.24
C PHE A 120 -2.70 -21.32 4.69
N THR A 121 -1.87 -22.23 4.20
CA THR A 121 -1.96 -23.67 4.48
C THR A 121 -1.03 -24.12 5.62
N GLU A 122 -0.36 -23.19 6.30
CA GLU A 122 0.55 -23.56 7.37
C GLU A 122 -0.21 -24.18 8.56
N SER A 123 0.17 -25.41 8.87
CA SER A 123 -0.31 -26.29 9.93
C SER A 123 -0.23 -25.70 11.35
N SER A 124 0.74 -24.82 11.64
CA SER A 124 0.86 -24.19 12.96
C SER A 124 -0.20 -23.12 13.21
N GLY A 125 -0.96 -22.70 12.20
CA GLY A 125 -1.99 -21.66 12.33
C GLY A 125 -1.43 -20.25 12.58
N ASN A 126 -0.12 -20.08 12.54
CA ASN A 126 0.54 -18.78 12.72
C ASN A 126 0.52 -17.93 11.45
N TYR A 127 -0.03 -18.45 10.34
CA TYR A 127 -0.07 -17.77 9.03
C TYR A 127 1.28 -17.14 8.64
N ALA A 128 2.37 -17.88 8.89
CA ALA A 128 3.73 -17.44 8.64
C ALA A 128 4.59 -18.61 8.19
N LEU A 129 5.59 -18.35 7.34
CA LEU A 129 6.55 -19.35 6.88
C LEU A 129 7.95 -19.04 7.40
N SER A 130 8.69 -20.08 7.81
CA SER A 130 10.13 -19.94 8.03
C SER A 130 10.83 -19.59 6.72
N LEU A 131 11.93 -18.83 6.78
CA LEU A 131 12.72 -18.48 5.59
C LEU A 131 13.13 -19.73 4.80
N HIS A 132 13.50 -20.82 5.50
CA HIS A 132 13.86 -22.08 4.85
C HIS A 132 12.70 -22.68 4.05
N SER A 133 11.49 -22.70 4.64
CA SER A 133 10.28 -23.18 3.96
C SER A 133 9.91 -22.30 2.77
N ALA A 134 9.98 -20.98 2.93
CA ALA A 134 9.72 -20.01 1.86
C ALA A 134 10.68 -20.20 0.67
N LEU A 135 11.98 -20.33 0.93
CA LEU A 135 12.97 -20.55 -0.13
C LEU A 135 12.76 -21.89 -0.84
N LYS A 136 12.39 -22.95 -0.10
CA LYS A 136 12.06 -24.24 -0.70
C LYS A 136 10.86 -24.13 -1.63
N ILE A 137 9.80 -23.43 -1.22
CA ILE A 137 8.62 -23.16 -2.07
C ILE A 137 9.03 -22.35 -3.30
N ALA A 138 9.83 -21.30 -3.13
CA ALA A 138 10.27 -20.44 -4.22
C ALA A 138 11.10 -21.20 -5.26
N VAL A 139 12.07 -22.00 -4.82
CA VAL A 139 12.90 -22.82 -5.73
C VAL A 139 12.06 -23.86 -6.47
N ASN A 140 11.10 -24.51 -5.79
CA ASN A 140 10.27 -25.56 -6.39
C ASN A 140 9.26 -25.03 -7.43
N ASN A 141 8.77 -23.80 -7.25
CA ASN A 141 7.80 -23.17 -8.15
C ASN A 141 8.45 -22.25 -9.19
N SER A 142 9.76 -22.06 -9.10
CA SER A 142 10.54 -21.36 -10.12
C SER A 142 10.76 -22.26 -11.34
N THR A 143 10.93 -21.65 -12.51
CA THR A 143 11.41 -22.39 -13.68
C THR A 143 12.80 -22.97 -13.40
N PRO A 144 13.18 -24.13 -14.00
CA PRO A 144 14.39 -24.88 -13.66
C PRO A 144 15.73 -24.14 -13.92
N THR A 145 15.69 -22.90 -14.42
CA THR A 145 16.86 -22.06 -14.72
C THR A 145 17.18 -21.07 -13.59
N ILE A 146 16.30 -20.92 -12.60
CA ILE A 146 16.50 -20.02 -11.46
C ILE A 146 17.38 -20.72 -10.41
N GLN A 147 18.60 -20.21 -10.24
CA GLN A 147 19.49 -20.61 -9.14
C GLN A 147 18.92 -20.13 -7.80
N ARG A 148 19.21 -20.87 -6.72
CA ARG A 148 18.80 -20.55 -5.33
C ARG A 148 19.02 -19.08 -4.94
N SER A 149 20.11 -18.49 -5.42
CA SER A 149 20.47 -17.08 -5.21
C SER A 149 19.47 -16.07 -5.79
N HIS A 150 18.78 -16.42 -6.89
CA HIS A 150 17.73 -15.58 -7.46
C HIS A 150 16.40 -15.74 -6.72
N ALA A 151 16.08 -16.94 -6.22
CA ALA A 151 14.91 -17.14 -5.36
C ALA A 151 15.01 -16.35 -4.05
N GLU A 152 16.19 -16.31 -3.43
CA GLU A 152 16.45 -15.47 -2.24
C GLU A 152 16.23 -13.99 -2.53
N LYS A 153 16.82 -13.47 -3.62
CA LYS A 153 16.61 -12.09 -4.06
C LYS A 153 15.15 -11.78 -4.36
N LEU A 154 14.43 -12.72 -4.96
CA LEU A 154 13.02 -12.54 -5.30
C LEU A 154 12.14 -12.41 -4.05
N VAL A 155 12.37 -13.25 -3.04
CA VAL A 155 11.69 -13.11 -1.73
C VAL A 155 12.03 -11.77 -1.08
N GLU A 156 13.28 -11.33 -1.13
CA GLU A 156 13.70 -10.02 -0.62
C GLU A 156 13.00 -8.87 -1.36
N MET A 157 12.85 -8.96 -2.68
CA MET A 157 12.11 -7.97 -3.49
C MET A 157 10.63 -7.94 -3.10
N PHE A 158 9.97 -9.08 -2.91
CA PHE A 158 8.59 -9.11 -2.44
C PHE A 158 8.43 -8.46 -1.06
N CYS A 159 9.39 -8.64 -0.16
CA CYS A 159 9.38 -7.96 1.14
C CYS A 159 9.57 -6.45 0.98
N LYS A 160 10.53 -6.03 0.15
CA LYS A 160 10.83 -4.62 -0.11
C LYS A 160 9.65 -3.88 -0.73
N ASP A 161 8.94 -4.54 -1.65
CA ASP A 161 7.80 -3.98 -2.35
C ASP A 161 6.48 -4.12 -1.56
N GLY A 162 6.54 -4.63 -0.33
CA GLY A 162 5.39 -4.71 0.58
C GLY A 162 4.39 -5.83 0.26
N TRP A 163 4.74 -6.78 -0.60
CA TRP A 163 3.92 -7.96 -0.89
C TRP A 163 3.96 -9.00 0.23
N LEU A 164 5.10 -9.10 0.91
CA LEU A 164 5.32 -9.98 2.06
C LEU A 164 5.94 -9.16 3.19
N MET A 165 5.70 -9.57 4.44
CA MET A 165 6.40 -9.00 5.59
C MET A 165 7.30 -10.07 6.18
N ARG A 166 8.52 -9.66 6.57
CA ARG A 166 9.40 -10.50 7.37
C ARG A 166 9.24 -10.07 8.82
N ASP A 167 8.80 -11.00 9.66
CA ASP A 167 8.89 -10.80 11.09
C ASP A 167 10.36 -10.88 11.50
N GLU A 168 10.88 -9.79 12.06
CA GLU A 168 12.14 -9.82 12.80
C GLU A 168 11.86 -10.40 14.18
N ALA A 169 11.46 -11.67 14.22
CA ALA A 169 11.47 -12.41 15.47
C ALA A 169 12.92 -12.40 15.97
N GLU A 170 13.13 -11.66 17.06
CA GLU A 170 14.38 -11.46 17.77
C GLU A 170 15.21 -12.75 17.84
N GLY A 171 16.51 -12.62 17.56
CA GLY A 171 17.48 -13.66 17.87
C GLY A 171 17.73 -13.79 19.36
#